data_AF-A0A8J7STQ8-F1
#
_entry.id   AF-A0A8J7STQ8-F1
#
_cell.length_a   1.000
_cell.length_b   1.000
_cell.length_c   1.000
_cell.angle_alpha   90.00
_cell.angle_beta   90.00
_cell.angle_gamma   90.00
#
_symmetry.space_group_name_H-M   'P 1'
#
loop_
_entity.id
_entity.type
_entity.pdbx_description
1 polymer ?
#
loop_
_entity_poly.entity_id
_entity_poly.type
_entity_poly.pdbx_seq_one_letter_code
_entity_poly.pdbx_strand_id
1 'polypeptide(L)'
;MEAGEYDLALTSYYRAAAQHGMNADVLSAIGSANLKLGRLGQAEKVLRRATDADPAFVPALNNLGVVLMEENKFGEARVVFQQAFQLDSGQTDAIRQNLRVAIAETEKTSYSDGENEEPRYNLVRRGYGEYVLLSQL
;
A
#
# COMPACT_ATOMS: atom_id res chain seq x y z
N MET A 1 15.03 0.75 23.83
CA MET A 1 14.16 -0.09 24.69
C MET A 1 13.05 -0.74 23.87
N GLU A 2 12.38 -0.01 22.97
CA GLU A 2 11.23 -0.51 22.17
C GLU A 2 11.41 -1.84 21.44
N ALA A 3 12.56 -2.10 20.80
CA ALA A 3 12.79 -3.39 20.11
C ALA A 3 12.66 -4.60 21.05
N GLY A 4 13.12 -4.48 22.30
CA GLY A 4 12.99 -5.54 23.30
C GLY A 4 11.54 -5.77 23.72
N GLU A 5 10.71 -4.72 23.71
CA GLU A 5 9.29 -4.81 24.05
C GLU A 5 8.50 -5.54 22.96
N TYR A 6 8.81 -5.31 21.68
CA TYR A 6 8.15 -6.02 20.58
C TYR A 6 8.55 -7.50 20.50
N ASP A 7 9.79 -7.86 20.83
CA ASP A 7 10.20 -9.28 20.91
C ASP A 7 9.52 -10.00 22.09
N LEU A 8 9.33 -9.32 23.23
CA LEU A 8 8.53 -9.83 24.35
C LEU A 8 7.04 -9.98 23.97
N ALA A 9 6.49 -9.01 23.24
CA ALA A 9 5.13 -9.06 22.73
C ALA A 9 4.94 -10.25 21.79
N LEU A 10 5.87 -10.49 20.85
CA LEU A 10 5.86 -11.67 19.98
C LEU A 10 5.82 -12.97 20.78
N THR A 11 6.67 -13.10 21.79
CA THR A 11 6.68 -14.28 22.66
C THR A 11 5.31 -14.50 23.33
N SER A 12 4.67 -13.42 23.76
CA SER A 12 3.36 -13.46 24.42
C SER A 12 2.26 -13.82 23.43
N TYR A 13 2.26 -13.26 22.22
CA TYR A 13 1.30 -13.58 21.18
C TYR A 13 1.40 -15.04 20.71
N TYR A 14 2.61 -15.59 20.56
CA TYR A 14 2.77 -17.02 20.22
C TYR A 14 2.26 -17.95 21.33
N ARG A 15 2.43 -17.57 22.60
CA ARG A 15 1.83 -18.32 23.72
C ARG A 15 0.31 -18.25 23.71
N ALA A 16 -0.26 -17.07 23.45
CA ALA A 16 -1.70 -16.91 23.31
C ALA A 16 -2.25 -17.73 22.12
N ALA A 17 -1.55 -17.73 20.98
CA ALA A 17 -1.90 -18.54 19.81
C ALA A 17 -1.96 -20.04 20.14
N ALA A 18 -1.04 -20.53 20.98
CA ALA A 18 -1.03 -21.93 21.40
C ALA A 18 -2.25 -22.32 22.26
N GLN A 19 -2.86 -21.37 22.98
CA GLN A 19 -4.00 -21.61 23.86
C GLN A 19 -5.34 -21.36 23.15
N HIS A 20 -5.40 -20.31 22.32
CA HIS A 20 -6.66 -19.80 21.75
C HIS A 20 -6.76 -19.98 20.23
N GLY A 21 -5.73 -20.55 19.60
CA GLY A 21 -5.66 -20.72 18.15
C GLY A 21 -5.12 -19.49 17.43
N MET A 22 -4.72 -19.71 16.18
CA MET A 22 -4.14 -18.68 15.32
C MET A 22 -5.24 -18.00 14.50
N ASN A 23 -5.93 -17.03 15.09
CA ASN A 23 -7.00 -16.24 14.44
C ASN A 23 -6.45 -14.92 13.85
N ALA A 24 -7.32 -14.18 13.15
CA ALA A 24 -6.95 -12.92 12.47
C ALA A 24 -6.41 -11.86 13.44
N ASP A 25 -6.98 -11.74 14.65
CA ASP A 25 -6.49 -10.82 15.68
C ASP A 25 -5.05 -11.11 16.09
N VAL A 26 -4.77 -12.37 16.43
CA VAL A 26 -3.43 -12.80 16.88
C VAL A 26 -2.41 -12.70 15.74
N LEU A 27 -2.80 -13.09 14.52
CA LEU A 27 -1.97 -12.91 13.32
C LEU A 27 -1.66 -11.43 13.09
N SER A 28 -2.66 -10.55 13.18
CA SER A 28 -2.47 -9.11 13.02
C SER A 28 -1.53 -8.53 14.07
N ALA A 29 -1.65 -8.96 15.33
CA ALA A 29 -0.77 -8.53 16.41
C ALA A 29 0.69 -8.95 16.18
N ILE A 30 0.91 -10.20 15.77
CA ILE A 30 2.25 -10.71 15.42
C ILE A 30 2.82 -9.97 14.20
N GLY A 31 1.99 -9.73 13.19
CA GLY A 31 2.36 -8.96 12.01
C GLY A 31 2.78 -7.53 12.35
N SER A 32 1.99 -6.85 13.19
CA SER A 32 2.28 -5.49 13.67
C SER A 32 3.59 -5.43 14.46
N ALA A 33 3.84 -6.38 15.35
CA ALA A 33 5.09 -6.45 16.09
C ALA A 33 6.31 -6.67 15.17
N ASN A 34 6.19 -7.54 14.15
CA ASN A 34 7.26 -7.72 13.16
C ASN A 34 7.49 -6.45 12.32
N LEU A 35 6.43 -5.73 11.95
CA LEU A 35 6.55 -4.44 11.27
C LEU A 35 7.32 -3.43 12.14
N LYS A 36 6.98 -3.31 13.43
CA LYS A 36 7.69 -2.42 14.37
C LYS A 36 9.16 -2.79 14.59
N LEU A 37 9.51 -4.07 14.39
CA LEU A 37 10.88 -4.56 14.41
C LEU A 37 11.61 -4.42 13.07
N GLY A 38 10.97 -3.85 12.04
CA GLY A 38 11.54 -3.75 10.69
C GLY A 38 11.65 -5.08 9.96
N ARG A 39 11.03 -6.16 10.46
CA ARG A 39 11.05 -7.50 9.87
C ARG A 39 9.98 -7.61 8.77
N LEU A 40 10.07 -6.76 7.76
CA LEU A 40 9.01 -6.53 6.75
C LEU A 40 8.52 -7.81 6.08
N GLY A 41 9.41 -8.67 5.58
CA GLY A 41 9.00 -9.92 4.94
C GLY A 41 8.34 -10.95 5.88
N GLN A 42 8.59 -10.89 7.19
CA GLN A 42 7.84 -11.70 8.17
C GLN A 42 6.48 -11.07 8.46
N ALA A 43 6.44 -9.75 8.61
CA ALA A 43 5.20 -9.01 8.80
C ALA A 43 4.23 -9.26 7.65
N GLU A 44 4.69 -9.14 6.40
CA GLU A 44 3.88 -9.36 5.20
C GLU A 44 3.26 -10.78 5.20
N LYS A 45 4.08 -11.82 5.39
CA LYS A 45 3.62 -13.22 5.39
C LYS A 45 2.55 -13.47 6.45
N VAL A 46 2.74 -12.93 7.65
CA VAL A 46 1.80 -13.12 8.76
C VAL A 46 0.52 -12.32 8.52
N LEU A 47 0.62 -11.10 8.01
CA LEU A 47 -0.54 -10.24 7.75
C LEU A 47 -1.39 -10.76 6.58
N ARG A 48 -0.78 -11.34 5.54
CA ARG A 48 -1.54 -12.04 4.48
C ARG A 48 -2.33 -13.21 5.04
N ARG A 49 -1.74 -14.01 5.94
CA ARG A 49 -2.48 -15.06 6.65
C ARG A 49 -3.62 -14.50 7.49
N ALA A 50 -3.46 -13.32 8.09
CA ALA A 50 -4.52 -12.65 8.84
C ALA A 50 -5.68 -12.28 7.92
N THR A 51 -5.40 -11.69 6.75
CA THR A 51 -6.41 -11.32 5.76
C THR A 51 -7.05 -12.52 5.07
N ASP A 52 -6.33 -13.64 4.94
CA ASP A 52 -6.89 -14.90 4.45
C ASP A 52 -7.85 -15.53 5.48
N ALA A 53 -7.51 -15.41 6.78
CA ALA A 53 -8.35 -15.92 7.87
C ALA A 53 -9.61 -15.08 8.07
N ASP A 54 -9.52 -13.76 7.94
CA ASP A 54 -10.65 -12.84 7.93
C ASP A 54 -10.42 -11.70 6.93
N PRO A 55 -11.01 -11.79 5.72
CA PRO A 55 -10.89 -10.77 4.69
C PRO A 55 -11.51 -9.42 5.04
N ALA A 56 -12.37 -9.36 6.07
CA ALA A 56 -13.01 -8.12 6.53
C ALA A 56 -12.27 -7.48 7.71
N PHE A 57 -11.15 -8.07 8.18
CA PHE A 57 -10.44 -7.59 9.35
C PHE A 57 -9.58 -6.35 9.05
N VAL A 58 -10.21 -5.18 9.24
CA VAL A 58 -9.63 -3.86 8.95
C VAL A 58 -8.23 -3.64 9.55
N PRO A 59 -7.93 -4.02 10.81
CA PRO A 59 -6.59 -3.81 11.37
C PRO A 59 -5.49 -4.56 10.62
N ALA A 60 -5.75 -5.80 10.17
CA ALA A 60 -4.78 -6.56 9.38
C ALA A 60 -4.56 -5.95 7.99
N LEU A 61 -5.64 -5.54 7.32
CA LEU A 61 -5.55 -4.87 6.03
C LEU A 61 -4.73 -3.57 6.12
N ASN A 62 -5.00 -2.73 7.13
CA ASN A 62 -4.22 -1.51 7.32
C ASN A 62 -2.74 -1.80 7.59
N ASN A 63 -2.42 -2.76 8.46
CA ASN A 63 -1.03 -3.13 8.73
C ASN A 63 -0.34 -3.74 7.49
N LEU A 64 -1.05 -4.56 6.70
CA LEU A 64 -0.52 -5.13 5.46
C LEU A 64 -0.21 -4.02 4.46
N GLY A 65 -1.13 -3.07 4.28
CA GLY A 65 -0.90 -1.90 3.43
C GLY A 65 0.35 -1.11 3.85
N VAL A 66 0.57 -0.91 5.16
CA VAL A 66 1.77 -0.22 5.66
C VAL A 66 3.04 -1.02 5.32
N VAL A 67 3.05 -2.33 5.55
CA VAL A 67 4.20 -3.18 5.17
C VAL A 67 4.49 -3.08 3.67
N LEU A 68 3.46 -3.13 2.84
CA LEU A 68 3.61 -3.02 1.39
C LEU A 68 4.14 -1.64 0.96
N MET A 69 3.77 -0.57 1.65
CA MET A 69 4.35 0.77 1.42
C MET A 69 5.84 0.80 1.76
N GLU A 70 6.25 0.25 2.90
CA GLU A 70 7.66 0.17 3.33
C GLU A 70 8.50 -0.68 2.37
N GLU A 71 7.89 -1.68 1.73
CA GLU A 71 8.52 -2.51 0.69
C GLU A 71 8.43 -1.89 -0.73
N ASN A 72 7.93 -0.67 -0.87
CA ASN A 72 7.70 0.04 -2.15
C ASN A 72 6.75 -0.67 -3.12
N LYS A 73 5.90 -1.58 -2.63
CA LYS A 73 4.85 -2.28 -3.40
C LYS A 73 3.58 -1.42 -3.47
N PHE A 74 3.71 -0.18 -3.96
CA PHE A 74 2.68 0.86 -3.86
C PHE A 74 1.33 0.46 -4.50
N GLY A 75 1.37 -0.19 -5.66
CA GLY A 75 0.16 -0.61 -6.36
C GLY A 75 -0.67 -1.62 -5.54
N GLU A 76 -0.01 -2.55 -4.86
CA GLU A 76 -0.68 -3.53 -4.00
C GLU A 76 -1.14 -2.88 -2.68
N ALA A 77 -0.30 -2.03 -2.08
CA ALA A 77 -0.66 -1.25 -0.90
C ALA A 77 -1.94 -0.44 -1.12
N ARG A 78 -2.07 0.21 -2.30
CA ARG A 78 -3.27 0.97 -2.68
C ARG A 78 -4.51 0.09 -2.65
N VAL A 79 -4.48 -1.10 -3.26
CA VAL A 79 -5.63 -2.02 -3.29
C VAL A 79 -6.04 -2.44 -1.88
N VAL A 80 -5.06 -2.80 -1.04
CA VAL A 80 -5.31 -3.22 0.34
C VAL A 80 -5.89 -2.07 1.18
N PHE A 81 -5.36 -0.85 1.05
CA PHE A 81 -5.92 0.32 1.75
C PHE A 81 -7.31 0.72 1.25
N GLN A 82 -7.62 0.55 -0.05
CA GLN A 82 -8.96 0.77 -0.57
C GLN A 82 -9.97 -0.19 0.07
N GLN A 83 -9.60 -1.46 0.22
CA GLN A 83 -10.44 -2.44 0.91
C GLN A 83 -10.65 -2.06 2.38
N ALA A 84 -9.58 -1.71 3.11
CA ALA A 84 -9.68 -1.27 4.50
C ALA A 84 -10.58 -0.03 4.64
N PHE A 85 -10.43 0.96 3.76
CA PHE A 85 -11.26 2.16 3.72
C PHE A 85 -12.74 1.82 3.48
N GLN A 86 -13.03 0.92 2.55
CA GLN A 86 -14.41 0.54 2.22
C GLN A 86 -15.11 -0.19 3.38
N LEU A 87 -14.40 -1.08 4.07
CA LEU A 87 -14.92 -1.82 5.23
C LEU A 87 -15.14 -0.92 6.44
N ASP A 88 -14.26 0.05 6.66
CA ASP A 88 -14.37 1.04 7.73
C ASP A 88 -15.23 2.26 7.34
N SER A 89 -15.82 2.24 6.14
CA SER A 89 -16.59 3.38 5.59
C SER A 89 -15.84 4.72 5.65
N GLY A 90 -14.51 4.67 5.56
CA GLY A 90 -13.62 5.83 5.65
C GLY A 90 -13.61 6.54 7.01
N GLN A 91 -13.98 5.90 8.12
CA GLN A 91 -14.06 6.56 9.43
C GLN A 91 -12.68 6.83 10.06
N THR A 92 -11.70 5.96 9.84
CA THR A 92 -10.37 6.03 10.45
C THR A 92 -9.42 6.95 9.67
N ASP A 93 -9.00 8.04 10.31
CA ASP A 93 -8.09 9.05 9.74
C ASP A 93 -6.79 8.43 9.19
N ALA A 94 -6.19 7.50 9.93
CA ALA A 94 -4.97 6.83 9.53
C ALA A 94 -5.15 6.05 8.21
N ILE A 95 -6.27 5.35 8.03
CA ILE A 95 -6.57 4.60 6.80
C ILE A 95 -6.75 5.56 5.63
N ARG A 96 -7.47 6.67 5.82
CA ARG A 96 -7.63 7.70 4.77
C ARG A 96 -6.29 8.28 4.35
N GLN A 97 -5.45 8.61 5.33
CA GLN A 97 -4.15 9.19 5.10
C GLN A 97 -3.21 8.20 4.40
N ASN A 98 -3.18 6.95 4.84
CA ASN A 98 -2.39 5.89 4.22
C ASN A 98 -2.82 5.64 2.76
N LEU A 99 -4.12 5.56 2.51
CA LEU A 99 -4.66 5.42 1.15
C LEU A 99 -4.24 6.59 0.25
N ARG A 100 -4.34 7.83 0.75
CA ARG A 100 -3.92 9.03 -0.01
C ARG A 100 -2.44 8.96 -0.40
N VAL A 101 -1.57 8.54 0.52
CA VAL A 101 -0.14 8.39 0.24
C VAL A 101 0.10 7.27 -0.77
N ALA A 102 -0.54 6.11 -0.61
CA ALA A 102 -0.41 5.00 -1.55
C ALA A 102 -0.84 5.36 -2.98
N ILE A 103 -1.92 6.13 -3.14
CA ILE A 103 -2.36 6.64 -4.45
C ILE A 103 -1.28 7.54 -5.06
N ALA A 104 -0.77 8.51 -4.29
CA ALA A 104 0.25 9.43 -4.77
C ALA A 104 1.55 8.72 -5.18
N GLU A 105 2.02 7.73 -4.41
CA GLU A 105 3.23 6.97 -4.76
C GLU A 105 3.01 6.06 -6.00
N THR A 106 1.82 5.49 -6.15
CA THR A 106 1.47 4.72 -7.35
C THR A 106 1.50 5.60 -8.60
N GLU A 107 0.97 6.82 -8.52
CA GLU A 107 0.97 7.77 -9.63
C GLU A 107 2.40 8.20 -10.00
N LYS A 108 3.23 8.58 -9.02
CA LYS A 108 4.65 8.92 -9.27
C LYS A 108 5.39 7.80 -10.00
N THR A 109 5.22 6.56 -9.56
CA THR A 109 5.87 5.39 -10.18
C THR A 109 5.40 5.20 -11.62
N SER A 110 4.10 5.45 -11.89
CA SER A 110 3.53 5.37 -13.24
C SER A 110 4.09 6.44 -14.18
N TYR A 111 4.46 7.62 -13.67
CA TYR A 111 5.10 8.68 -14.46
C TYR A 111 6.60 8.45 -14.65
N SER A 112 7.31 7.89 -13.66
CA SER A 112 8.76 7.65 -13.76
C SER A 112 9.15 6.55 -14.74
N ASP A 113 8.28 5.56 -14.95
CA ASP A 113 8.52 4.49 -15.93
C ASP A 113 8.34 4.98 -17.39
N GLY A 114 7.78 6.18 -17.60
CA GLY A 114 7.50 6.76 -18.93
C GLY A 114 8.47 7.83 -19.41
N GLU A 115 9.40 8.33 -18.58
CA GLU A 115 10.29 9.46 -18.94
C GLU A 115 11.65 9.05 -19.52
N ASN A 116 11.97 7.75 -19.64
CA ASN A 116 13.19 7.28 -20.32
C ASN A 116 12.99 6.91 -21.80
N GLU A 117 11.76 7.03 -22.31
CA GLU A 117 11.50 7.00 -23.74
C GLU A 117 10.92 8.35 -24.11
N GLU A 118 11.76 9.32 -24.50
CA GLU A 118 11.25 10.48 -25.26
C GLU A 118 10.38 9.90 -26.38
N PRO A 119 9.06 10.13 -26.37
CA PRO A 119 8.25 9.65 -27.46
C PRO A 119 8.67 10.47 -28.68
N ARG A 120 9.39 9.82 -29.59
CA ARG A 120 9.73 10.36 -30.91
C ARG A 120 8.45 10.53 -31.71
N TYR A 121 7.68 11.56 -31.39
CA TYR A 121 6.57 12.01 -32.20
C TYR A 121 7.15 12.72 -33.42
N ASN A 122 7.23 11.99 -34.54
CA ASN A 122 7.50 12.61 -35.82
C ASN A 122 6.22 13.29 -36.30
N LEU A 123 6.23 14.63 -36.34
CA LEU A 123 5.20 15.41 -37.02
C LEU A 123 5.30 15.18 -38.53
N VAL A 124 4.51 14.24 -39.05
CA VAL A 124 4.37 14.04 -40.49
C VAL A 124 3.27 14.97 -41.01
N ARG A 125 3.67 16.07 -41.66
CA ARG A 125 2.73 16.96 -42.36
C ARG A 125 2.11 16.22 -43.54
N ARG A 126 0.90 15.70 -43.38
CA ARG A 126 0.07 15.23 -44.51
C ARG A 126 -0.84 16.37 -44.97
N GLY A 127 -0.51 16.95 -46.12
CA GLY A 127 -1.40 17.82 -46.89
C GLY A 127 -0.99 19.29 -46.97
N TYR A 128 -1.17 19.86 -48.16
CA TYR A 128 -0.97 21.27 -48.47
C TYR A 128 -2.26 22.03 -48.10
N GLY A 129 -2.32 22.57 -46.88
CA GLY A 129 -3.25 23.65 -46.55
C GLY A 129 -2.53 24.99 -46.64
N GLU A 130 -3.04 25.89 -47.48
CA GLU A 130 -2.68 27.31 -47.46
C GLU A 130 -3.38 27.99 -46.29
N TYR A 131 -2.64 28.80 -45.53
CA TYR A 131 -3.18 29.63 -44.46
C TYR A 131 -2.86 31.09 -44.79
N VAL A 132 -3.89 31.93 -44.85
CA VAL A 132 -3.76 33.38 -45.00
C VAL A 132 -3.89 34.01 -43.60
N LEU A 133 -2.88 34.77 -43.19
CA LEU A 133 -2.91 35.57 -41.98
C LEU A 133 -3.57 36.91 -42.29
N LEU A 134 -4.70 37.19 -41.63
CA LEU A 134 -5.28 38.54 -41.56
C LEU A 134 -5.04 39.08 -40.16
N SER A 135 -4.20 40.11 -40.05
CA SER A 135 -4.11 40.97 -38.87
C SER A 135 -5.04 42.18 -39.08
N GLN A 136 -5.95 42.44 -38.15
CA GLN A 136 -6.63 43.73 -38.08
C GLN A 136 -5.67 44.76 -37.47
N LEU A 137 -5.64 45.96 -38.08
CA LEU A 137 -4.82 47.12 -37.73
C LEU A 137 -5.14 47.67 -36.33
#